data_AF-A0A6I1QS19-F1
#
_entry.id   AF-A0A6I1QS19-F1
#
_cell.length_a   1.000
_cell.length_b   1.000
_cell.length_c   1.000
_cell.angle_alpha   90.00
_cell.angle_beta   90.00
_cell.angle_gamma   90.00
#
_symmetry.space_group_name_H-M   'P 1'
#
loop_
_entity.id
_entity.type
_entity.pdbx_description
1 polymer ?
#
loop_
_entity_poly.entity_id
_entity_poly.type
_entity_poly.pdbx_seq_one_letter_code
_entity_poly.pdbx_strand_id
1 'polypeptide(L)' 'TAALDRWLHIYNHHRRHTAIGGFPPISRVTNLPGKYT' A
#
# COMPACT_ATOMS: atom_id res chain seq x y z
N THR A 1 -3.10 6.40 18.29
CA THR A 1 -2.93 5.48 17.14
C THR A 1 -1.69 5.75 16.31
N ALA A 2 -0.88 6.77 16.60
CA ALA A 2 0.26 7.18 15.77
C ALA A 2 1.24 6.05 15.34
N ALA A 3 1.45 5.04 16.19
CA ALA A 3 2.27 3.87 15.82
C ALA A 3 1.60 2.99 14.74
N LEU A 4 0.28 2.78 14.84
CA LEU A 4 -0.51 2.03 13.86
C LEU A 4 -0.59 2.79 12.53
N ASP A 5 -0.82 4.10 12.57
CA ASP A 5 -0.93 4.93 11.38
C ASP A 5 0.37 4.88 10.56
N ARG A 6 1.52 5.01 11.23
CA ARG A 6 2.85 4.86 10.60
C ARG A 6 3.05 3.46 10.03
N TRP A 7 2.67 2.42 10.79
CA TRP A 7 2.82 1.04 10.34
C TRP A 7 1.99 0.75 9.07
N LEU A 8 0.74 1.21 9.02
CA LEU A 8 -0.14 1.05 7.86
C LEU A 8 0.43 1.70 6.61
N HIS A 9 0.98 2.92 6.74
CA HIS A 9 1.59 3.61 5.60
C HIS A 9 2.79 2.83 5.02
N ILE A 10 3.68 2.34 5.89
CA ILE A 10 4.83 1.55 5.46
C ILE A 10 4.36 0.24 4.81
N TYR A 11 3.41 -0.46 5.43
CA TYR A 11 2.91 -1.72 4.92
C TYR A 11 2.27 -1.56 3.53
N ASN A 12 1.33 -0.64 3.40
CA ASN A 12 0.53 -0.48 2.18
C ASN A 12 1.33 0.12 1.02
N HIS A 13 2.28 1.01 1.29
CA HIS A 13 2.97 1.77 0.24
C HIS A 13 4.41 1.31 -0.03
N HIS A 14 5.10 0.71 0.94
CA HIS A 14 6.55 0.48 0.84
C HIS A 14 6.94 -1.00 0.92
N ARG A 15 6.18 -1.82 1.65
CA ARG A 15 6.54 -3.22 1.89
C ARG A 15 6.31 -4.06 0.64
N ARG A 16 7.39 -4.64 0.10
CA ARG A 16 7.34 -5.52 -1.06
C ARG A 16 6.85 -6.92 -0.65
N HIS A 17 5.97 -7.51 -1.46
CA HIS A 17 5.43 -8.85 -1.22
C HIS A 17 5.70 -9.78 -2.40
N THR A 18 6.33 -10.93 -2.14
CA THR A 18 6.69 -11.93 -3.17
C THR A 18 5.46 -12.49 -3.90
N ALA A 19 4.36 -12.70 -3.17
CA ALA A 19 3.09 -13.19 -3.71
C ALA A 19 2.47 -12.28 -4.79
N ILE A 20 2.91 -11.02 -4.87
CA ILE A 20 2.43 -10.04 -5.86
C ILE A 20 3.59 -9.47 -6.67
N GLY A 21 4.59 -10.29 -7.01
CA GLY A 21 5.69 -9.90 -7.89
C GLY A 21 6.67 -8.91 -7.29
N GLY A 22 6.72 -8.80 -5.96
CA GLY A 22 7.60 -7.85 -5.26
C GLY A 22 7.05 -6.42 -5.22
N PHE A 23 5.77 -6.22 -5.51
CA PHE A 23 5.11 -4.92 -5.37
C PHE A 23 4.51 -4.72 -3.98
N PRO A 24 4.26 -3.46 -3.56
CA PRO A 24 3.49 -3.18 -2.36
C PRO A 24 1.99 -3.39 -2.56
N PRO A 25 1.21 -3.62 -1.48
CA PRO A 25 -0.22 -3.96 -1.56
C PRO A 25 -1.06 -2.96 -2.37
N ILE A 26 -0.76 -1.66 -2.26
CA ILE A 26 -1.47 -0.58 -2.99
C ILE A 26 -1.41 -0.72 -4.52
N SER A 27 -0.42 -1.46 -5.04
CA SER A 27 -0.24 -1.65 -6.49
C SER A 27 -1.34 -2.50 -7.11
N ARG A 28 -2.12 -3.23 -6.31
CA ARG A 28 -3.23 -4.06 -6.77
C ARG A 28 -4.60 -3.41 -6.62
N VAL A 29 -4.67 -2.23 -6.00
CA VAL A 29 -5.93 -1.53 -5.78
C VAL A 29 -6.13 -0.53 -6.91
N THR A 30 -7.17 -0.78 -7.71
CA THR A 30 -7.53 0.04 -8.87
C THR A 30 -8.40 1.25 -8.48
N ASN A 31 -9.25 1.11 -7.47
CA ASN A 31 -10.15 2.16 -6.99
C ASN A 31 -9.58 2.91 -5.78
N LEU A 32 -8.54 3.70 -6.00
CA LEU A 32 -7.96 4.55 -4.96
C LEU A 32 -8.47 5.99 -5.09
N PRO A 33 -8.89 6.65 -3.99
CA PRO A 33 -9.17 8.08 -4.00
C PRO A 33 -7.98 8.86 -4.57
N GLY A 34 -8.23 9.79 -5.50
CA GLY A 34 -7.20 10.60 -6.13
C GLY A 34 -6.39 9.94 -7.26
N LYS A 35 -6.72 8.70 -7.66
CA LYS A 35 -6.12 8.04 -8.85
C LYS A 35 -6.92 8.17 -10.14
N TYR A 36 -8.12 8.74 -10.10
CA TYR A 36 -8.91 9.03 -11.29
C TYR A 36 -8.87 10.53 -11.55
N THR A 37 -8.31 10.90 -12.70
CA THR A 37 -8.32 12.25 -13.29
C THR A 37 -8.94 12.17 -14.67
#